data_AF-A0A950XB73-F1
#
_entry.id   AF-A0A950XB73-F1
#
_cell.length_a   1.000
_cell.length_b   1.000
_cell.length_c   1.000
_cell.angle_alpha   90.00
_cell.angle_beta   90.00
_cell.angle_gamma   90.00
#
_symmetry.space_group_name_H-M   'P 1'
#
loop_
_entity.id
_entity.type
_entity.pdbx_description
1 polymer ?
#
loop_
_entity_poly.entity_id
_entity_poly.type
_entity_poly.pdbx_seq_one_letter_code
_entity_poly.pdbx_strand_id
1 'polypeptide(L)'
;MNRCNACGLTDSQALAAAKTIGLQEEFNCGLYSCCQVSAWADEQCLAWFKAVEEDAQLARQAVNTIDDSGKEPALVPVHLRRSVPWYRRA
;
A
#
# COMPACT_ATOMS: atom_id res chain seq x y z
N MET A 1 -0.94 -32.53 -1.20
CA MET A 1 -0.38 -31.17 -1.11
C MET A 1 0.00 -30.97 0.35
N ASN A 2 1.29 -30.92 0.65
CA ASN A 2 1.75 -30.84 2.03
C ASN A 2 1.45 -29.44 2.57
N ARG A 3 0.85 -29.37 3.76
CA ARG A 3 0.59 -28.13 4.49
C ARG A 3 1.51 -28.11 5.69
N CYS A 4 2.00 -26.93 6.04
CA CYS A 4 2.73 -26.76 7.29
C CYS A 4 1.77 -26.95 8.47
N ASN A 5 2.12 -27.79 9.44
CA ASN A 5 1.28 -28.02 10.62
C ASN A 5 1.16 -26.80 11.55
N ALA A 6 2.09 -25.85 11.46
CA ALA A 6 2.13 -24.66 12.30
C ALA A 6 1.34 -23.49 11.70
N CYS A 7 1.65 -23.07 10.47
CA CYS A 7 0.96 -21.95 9.82
C CYS A 7 -0.20 -22.38 8.90
N GLY A 8 -0.37 -23.67 8.64
CA GLY A 8 -1.45 -24.19 7.79
C GLY A 8 -1.29 -23.88 6.30
N LEU A 9 -0.26 -23.14 5.88
CA LEU A 9 -0.03 -22.78 4.48
C LEU A 9 0.54 -23.96 3.68
N THR A 10 0.17 -24.03 2.40
CA THR A 10 0.92 -24.82 1.40
C THR A 10 2.16 -24.05 0.96
N ASP A 11 3.15 -24.74 0.39
CA ASP A 11 4.36 -24.09 -0.13
C ASP A 11 4.04 -23.01 -1.19
N SER A 12 3.05 -23.28 -2.05
CA SER A 12 2.57 -22.29 -3.04
C SER A 12 1.95 -21.05 -2.40
N GLN A 13 1.24 -21.20 -1.29
CA GLN A 13 0.66 -20.08 -0.55
C GLN A 13 1.73 -19.30 0.20
N ALA A 14 2.70 -19.99 0.82
CA ALA A 14 3.84 -19.36 1.48
C ALA A 14 4.69 -18.56 0.48
N LEU A 15 4.93 -19.11 -0.72
CA LEU A 15 5.64 -18.41 -1.79
C LEU A 15 4.86 -17.18 -2.28
N ALA A 16 3.54 -17.30 -2.43
CA ALA A 16 2.69 -16.16 -2.80
C ALA A 16 2.74 -15.05 -1.73
N ALA A 17 2.66 -15.41 -0.45
CA ALA A 17 2.79 -14.47 0.66
C ALA A 17 4.18 -13.79 0.65
N ALA A 18 5.26 -14.57 0.50
CA ALA A 18 6.62 -14.05 0.41
C ALA A 18 6.76 -13.06 -0.75
N LYS A 19 6.19 -13.37 -1.91
CA LYS A 19 6.17 -12.45 -3.05
C LYS A 19 5.40 -11.17 -2.76
N THR A 20 4.23 -11.26 -2.13
CA THR A 20 3.42 -10.08 -1.80
C THR A 20 4.14 -9.13 -0.85
N ILE A 21 4.90 -9.65 0.12
CA ILE A 21 5.65 -8.83 1.09
C ILE A 21 7.09 -8.51 0.65
N GLY A 22 7.47 -8.86 -0.58
CA GLY A 22 8.79 -8.54 -1.13
C GLY A 22 9.96 -9.39 -0.60
N LEU A 23 9.68 -10.58 -0.05
CA LEU A 23 10.66 -11.50 0.54
C LEU A 23 10.82 -12.82 -0.23
N GLN A 24 10.52 -12.79 -1.53
CA GLN A 24 10.52 -14.00 -2.35
C GLN A 24 11.91 -14.64 -2.45
N GLU A 25 12.96 -13.85 -2.60
CA GLU A 25 14.33 -14.36 -2.77
C GLU A 25 14.81 -15.00 -1.47
N GLU A 26 14.58 -14.34 -0.34
CA GLU A 26 14.95 -14.82 0.99
C GLU A 26 14.19 -16.09 1.35
N PHE A 27 12.91 -16.17 1.00
CA PHE A 27 12.12 -17.39 1.16
C PHE A 27 12.67 -18.55 0.31
N ASN A 28 13.02 -18.28 -0.96
CA ASN A 28 13.59 -19.31 -1.85
C ASN A 28 14.98 -19.77 -1.41
N CYS A 29 15.78 -18.89 -0.81
CA CYS A 29 17.07 -19.22 -0.22
C CYS A 29 16.95 -19.91 1.16
N GLY A 30 15.73 -20.08 1.68
CA GLY A 30 15.47 -20.70 2.97
C GLY A 30 15.89 -19.85 4.17
N LEU A 31 16.13 -18.54 3.98
CA LEU A 31 16.39 -17.59 5.07
C LEU A 31 15.17 -17.44 5.98
N TYR A 32 13.98 -17.50 5.39
CA TYR A 32 12.72 -17.43 6.11
C TYR A 32 11.87 -18.66 5.88
N SER A 33 11.29 -19.15 6.96
CA SER A 33 10.30 -20.23 6.94
C SER A 33 8.92 -19.71 6.52
N CYS A 34 8.04 -20.62 6.11
CA CYS A 34 6.66 -20.29 5.77
C CYS A 34 5.89 -19.68 6.96
N CYS A 35 6.24 -20.03 8.20
CA CYS A 35 5.65 -19.45 9.40
C CYS A 35 6.08 -18.01 9.62
N GLN A 36 7.35 -17.68 9.39
CA GLN A 36 7.86 -16.31 9.52
C GLN A 36 7.26 -15.41 8.43
N VAL A 37 7.24 -15.89 7.19
CA VAL A 37 6.58 -15.18 6.08
C VAL A 37 5.09 -14.93 6.38
N SER A 38 4.38 -15.93 6.91
CA SER A 38 2.97 -15.78 7.31
C SER A 38 2.79 -14.70 8.36
N ALA A 39 3.59 -14.75 9.44
CA ALA A 39 3.50 -13.78 10.53
C ALA A 39 3.76 -12.35 10.02
N TRP A 40 4.76 -12.17 9.16
CA TRP A 40 5.03 -10.86 8.57
C TRP A 40 3.94 -10.40 7.61
N ALA A 41 3.36 -11.30 6.81
CA ALA A 41 2.22 -10.94 5.98
C ALA A 41 1.04 -10.44 6.82
N ASP A 42 0.76 -11.08 7.95
CA ASP A 42 -0.29 -10.65 8.88
C ASP A 42 0.03 -9.28 9.51
N GLU A 43 1.28 -9.06 9.91
CA GLU A 43 1.74 -7.77 10.45
C GLU A 43 1.63 -6.64 9.43
N GLN A 44 2.06 -6.87 8.18
CA GLN A 44 1.97 -5.88 7.09
C GLN A 44 0.51 -5.55 6.77
N CYS A 45 -0.36 -6.57 6.76
CA CYS A 45 -1.79 -6.39 6.56
C CYS A 45 -2.41 -5.52 7.67
N LEU A 46 -2.08 -5.80 8.94
CA LEU A 46 -2.54 -5.01 10.07
C LEU A 46 -2.01 -3.57 10.02
N ALA A 47 -0.74 -3.37 9.69
CA ALA A 47 -0.14 -2.06 9.55
C ALA A 47 -0.82 -1.25 8.45
N TRP A 48 -1.11 -1.87 7.31
CA TRP A 48 -1.84 -1.25 6.21
C TRP A 48 -3.24 -0.82 6.64
N PHE A 49 -4.00 -1.68 7.29
CA PHE A 49 -5.36 -1.33 7.75
C PHE A 49 -5.35 -0.17 8.74
N LYS A 50 -4.40 -0.15 9.69
CA LYS A 50 -4.26 0.97 10.63
C LYS A 50 -3.91 2.27 9.93
N ALA A 51 -2.98 2.25 8.98
CA ALA A 51 -2.63 3.43 8.19
C ALA A 51 -3.84 3.97 7.40
N VAL A 52 -4.61 3.08 6.76
CA VAL A 52 -5.83 3.46 6.04
C VAL A 52 -6.90 4.04 6.97
N GLU A 53 -7.03 3.49 8.19
CA GLU A 53 -7.96 4.03 9.19
C GLU A 53 -7.55 5.43 9.64
N GLU A 54 -6.26 5.66 9.93
CA GLU A 54 -5.72 6.96 10.28
C GLU A 54 -5.93 7.98 9.16
N ASP A 55 -5.63 7.61 7.91
CA ASP A 55 -5.86 8.46 6.73
C ASP A 55 -7.35 8.80 6.58
N ALA A 56 -8.25 7.84 6.78
CA ALA A 56 -9.68 8.06 6.73
C ALA A 56 -10.17 9.01 7.84
N GLN A 57 -9.59 8.92 9.04
CA GLN A 57 -9.91 9.83 10.15
C GLN A 57 -9.46 11.26 9.82
N LEU A 58 -8.25 11.44 9.30
CA LEU A 58 -7.74 12.74 8.86
C LEU A 58 -8.60 13.35 7.76
N ALA A 59 -9.01 12.56 6.76
CA ALA A 59 -9.91 13.01 5.71
C ALA A 59 -11.27 13.48 6.26
N ARG A 60 -11.86 12.75 7.21
CA ARG A 60 -13.13 13.15 7.86
C ARG A 60 -12.97 14.46 8.65
N GLN A 61 -11.88 14.61 9.39
CA GLN A 61 -11.59 15.86 10.12
C GLN A 61 -11.42 17.04 9.16
N ALA A 62 -10.72 16.85 8.05
CA ALA A 62 -10.56 17.89 7.03
C ALA A 62 -11.90 18.32 6.41
N VAL A 63 -12.78 17.36 6.07
CA VAL A 63 -14.13 17.65 5.55
C VAL A 63 -14.96 18.44 6.56
N ASN A 64 -14.96 18.03 7.83
CA ASN A 64 -15.71 18.74 8.89
C ASN A 64 -15.18 20.16 9.13
N THR A 65 -13.88 20.41 8.91
CA THR A 65 -13.27 21.74 9.08
C THR A 65 -13.65 22.69 7.94
N ILE A 66 -13.93 22.17 6.75
CA ILE A 66 -14.34 22.96 5.58
C ILE A 66 -15.81 23.41 5.72
N ASP A 67 -16.69 22.57 6.27
CA ASP A 67 -18.12 22.89 6.42
C ASP A 67 -18.37 24.00 7.46
N ASP A 68 -17.51 24.14 8.48
CA ASP A 68 -17.63 25.17 9.54
C ASP A 68 -16.94 26.51 9.17
N SER A 69 -16.12 26.50 8.12
CA SER A 69 -15.52 27.70 7.55
C SER A 69 -16.34 28.12 6.34
N GLY A 70 -17.33 29.01 6.53
CA GLY A 70 -18.09 29.69 5.47
C GLY A 70 -17.23 30.58 4.54
N LYS A 71 -16.14 30.02 3.99
CA LYS A 71 -15.23 30.62 3.03
C LYS A 71 -15.48 29.97 1.70
N GLU A 72 -16.15 30.75 0.86
CA GLU A 72 -16.32 30.51 -0.57
C GLU A 72 -15.00 30.04 -1.19
N PRO A 73 -14.99 28.92 -1.94
CA PRO A 73 -13.76 28.38 -2.50
C PRO A 73 -13.15 29.39 -3.48
N ALA A 74 -11.98 29.92 -3.12
CA ALA A 74 -11.23 30.83 -3.97
C ALA A 74 -10.70 30.05 -5.19
N LEU A 75 -11.20 30.38 -6.37
CA LEU A 75 -10.71 29.81 -7.63
C LEU A 75 -9.25 30.27 -7.84
N VAL A 76 -8.30 29.34 -7.72
CA VAL A 76 -6.90 29.60 -8.01
C VAL A 76 -6.69 29.55 -9.52
N PRO A 77 -6.20 30.64 -10.16
CA PRO A 77 -5.93 30.64 -11.59
C PRO A 77 -4.78 29.68 -11.90
N VAL A 78 -5.10 28.52 -12.48
CA VAL A 78 -4.09 27.61 -13.00
C VAL A 78 -3.56 28.19 -14.30
N HIS A 79 -2.31 28.67 -14.28
CA HIS A 79 -1.61 29.02 -15.51
C HIS A 79 -1.33 27.75 -16.30
N LEU A 80 -2.15 27.49 -17.31
CA LEU A 80 -1.88 26.44 -18.29
C LEU A 80 -0.57 26.78 -19.02
N ARG A 81 0.52 26.13 -18.64
CA ARG A 81 1.76 26.19 -19.42
C ARG A 81 1.46 25.57 -20.79
N ARG A 82 1.71 26.33 -21.86
CA ARG A 82 1.62 25.85 -23.25
C ARG A 82 2.32 24.50 -23.36
N SER A 83 1.64 23.50 -23.92
CA SER A 83 2.22 22.21 -24.25
C SER A 83 3.42 22.42 -25.16
N VAL A 84 4.63 22.14 -24.67
CA VAL A 84 5.83 22.12 -25.52
C VAL A 84 5.83 20.79 -26.25
N PRO A 85 5.76 20.74 -27.59
CA PRO A 85 5.89 19.50 -28.33
C PRO A 85 7.28 18.91 -28.08
N TRP A 86 7.34 17.77 -27.41
CA TRP A 86 8.58 17.09 -27.01
C TRP A 86 9.34 16.45 -28.18
N TYR A 87 8.89 16.64 -29.42
CA TYR A 87 9.64 16.29 -30.61
C TYR A 87 9.76 17.51 -31.53
N ARG A 88 10.94 18.15 -31.52
CA ARG A 88 11.42 18.85 -32.71
C ARG A 88 12.75 18.20 -33.05
N ARG A 89 12.72 17.20 -33.94
CA ARG A 89 13.91 16.78 -34.69
C ARG A 89 14.29 17.94 -35.61
N ALA A 90 15.51 18.42 -35.46
CA ALA A 90 16.35 18.90 -36.55
C ALA A 90 17.79 18.62 -36.13
#